data_AF-A0A6J4Y684-F1
#
_entry.id   AF-A0A6J4Y684-F1
#
_cell.length_a   1.000
_cell.length_b   1.000
_cell.length_c   1.000
_cell.angle_alpha   90.00
_cell.angle_beta   90.00
_cell.angle_gamma   90.00
#
_symmetry.space_group_name_H-M   'P 1'
#
loop_
_entity.id
_entity.type
_entity.pdbx_description
1 polymer ?
#
loop_
_entity_poly.entity_id
_entity_poly.type
_entity_poly.pdbx_seq_one_letter_code
_entity_poly.pdbx_strand_id
1 'polypeptide(L)' 'MDRASKFFGKGGEGLEEKERNPCCISFEGGGGFVSISIDDVKKHRIVDVEAREFEYQAKQFLRKL' A
#
# COMPACT_ATOMS: atom_id res chain seq x y z
N MET A 1 -0.94 -4.46 7.13
CA MET A 1 -1.04 -2.98 7.08
C MET A 1 0.16 -2.27 7.67
N ASP A 2 0.71 -2.72 8.81
CA ASP A 2 1.89 -2.07 9.41
C ASP A 2 3.09 -1.94 8.46
N ARG A 3 3.33 -2.96 7.63
CA ARG A 3 4.39 -2.95 6.61
C ARG A 3 4.15 -1.91 5.52
N ALA A 4 2.91 -1.77 5.06
CA ALA A 4 2.52 -0.78 4.07
C ALA A 4 2.68 0.65 4.62
N SER A 5 2.19 0.89 5.84
CA SER A 5 2.33 2.17 6.55
C SER A 5 3.80 2.60 6.68
N LYS A 6 4.69 1.66 7.05
CA LYS A 6 6.14 1.93 7.14
C LYS A 6 6.80 2.16 5.78
N PHE A 7 6.33 1.52 4.72
CA PHE A 7 6.94 1.60 3.39
C PHE A 7 6.51 2.85 2.63
N PHE A 8 5.20 3.14 2.61
CA PHE A 8 4.65 4.25 1.83
C PHE A 8 4.42 5.52 2.64
N GLY A 9 4.23 5.41 3.96
CA GLY A 9 3.99 6.56 4.82
C GLY A 9 5.22 7.44 5.06
N LYS A 10 5.12 8.34 6.04
CA LYS A 10 6.15 9.35 6.37
C LYS A 10 7.56 8.79 6.65
N GLY A 11 7.68 7.52 7.03
CA GLY A 11 8.96 6.85 7.29
C GLY A 11 9.60 6.18 6.06
N GLY A 12 8.93 6.18 4.92
CA GLY A 12 9.40 5.60 3.66
C GLY A 12 9.24 6.59 2.50
N GLU A 13 8.27 6.36 1.61
CA GLU A 13 8.01 7.24 0.45
C GLU A 13 7.46 8.63 0.79
N GLY A 14 7.15 8.89 2.07
CA GLY A 14 6.73 10.21 2.53
C GLY A 14 5.28 10.55 2.23
N LEU A 15 4.46 9.58 1.82
CA LEU A 15 3.05 9.82 1.52
C LEU A 15 2.23 10.01 2.80
N GLU A 16 1.13 10.74 2.68
CA GLU A 16 0.17 10.88 3.76
C GLU A 16 -0.79 9.70 3.77
N GLU A 17 -0.93 9.03 4.92
CA GLU A 17 -1.98 8.04 5.15
C GLU A 17 -3.34 8.73 5.17
N LYS A 18 -4.26 8.27 4.31
CA LYS A 18 -5.60 8.84 4.18
C LYS A 18 -6.66 7.94 4.77
N GLU A 19 -6.56 6.64 4.51
CA GLU A 19 -7.40 5.63 5.11
C GLU A 19 -6.52 4.53 5.71
N ARG A 20 -6.88 4.04 6.91
CA ARG A 20 -6.19 2.92 7.55
C ARG A 20 -7.18 2.04 8.28
N ASN A 21 -7.42 0.87 7.69
CA ASN A 21 -8.31 -0.16 8.20
C ASN A 21 -7.53 -1.49 8.33
N PRO A 22 -8.10 -2.51 8.99
CA PRO A 22 -7.49 -3.84 9.03
C PRO A 22 -7.34 -4.48 7.63
N CYS A 23 -8.28 -4.20 6.72
CA CYS A 23 -8.36 -4.78 5.37
C CYS A 23 -7.80 -3.89 4.26
N CYS A 24 -7.77 -2.57 4.44
CA CYS A 24 -7.25 -1.63 3.44
C CYS A 24 -6.44 -0.48 4.06
N ILE A 25 -5.53 0.10 3.29
CA ILE A 25 -4.79 1.31 3.65
C ILE A 25 -4.50 2.11 2.37
N SER A 26 -4.71 3.42 2.41
CA SER A 26 -4.47 4.31 1.28
C SER A 26 -3.57 5.47 1.63
N PHE A 27 -2.80 5.91 0.64
CA PHE A 27 -1.80 6.95 0.73
C PHE A 27 -1.93 7.92 -0.43
N GLU A 28 -1.72 9.21 -0.16
CA GLU A 28 -1.69 10.24 -1.19
C GLU A 28 -0.47 11.15 -0.99
N GLY A 29 0.11 11.61 -2.10
CA GLY A 29 1.26 12.50 -2.09
C GLY A 29 1.95 12.56 -3.44
N GLY A 30 2.75 13.59 -3.67
CA GLY A 30 3.55 13.73 -4.90
C GLY A 30 2.75 13.77 -6.21
N GLY A 31 1.44 14.05 -6.15
CA GLY A 31 0.54 14.07 -7.32
C GLY A 31 -0.08 12.71 -7.68
N GLY A 32 0.20 11.67 -6.90
CA GLY A 32 -0.36 10.33 -7.09
C GLY A 32 -0.94 9.75 -5.79
N PHE A 33 -1.24 8.46 -5.85
CA PHE A 33 -1.79 7.72 -4.72
C PHE A 33 -1.35 6.26 -4.73
N VAL A 34 -1.43 5.61 -3.58
CA VAL A 34 -1.24 4.16 -3.42
C VAL A 34 -2.36 3.63 -2.54
N SER A 35 -3.04 2.58 -2.96
CA SER A 35 -4.05 1.87 -2.18
C SER A 35 -3.66 0.40 -2.08
N ILE A 36 -3.67 -0.13 -0.86
CA ILE A 36 -3.40 -1.55 -0.61
C ILE A 36 -4.62 -2.17 0.06
N SER A 37 -5.10 -3.26 -0.51
CA SER A 37 -6.25 -4.01 -0.03
C SER A 37 -5.88 -5.47 0.19
N ILE A 38 -6.47 -6.09 1.20
CA ILE A 38 -6.26 -7.48 1.55
C ILE A 38 -7.60 -8.20 1.47
N ASP A 39 -7.65 -9.19 0.59
CA ASP A 39 -8.79 -10.08 0.42
C ASP A 39 -8.42 -11.49 0.89
N ASP A 40 -9.20 -12.02 1.83
CA ASP A 40 -9.01 -13.37 2.36
C ASP A 40 -9.96 -14.32 1.62
N VAL A 41 -9.46 -14.94 0.55
CA VAL A 41 -10.25 -15.85 -0.28
C VAL A 41 -9.90 -17.30 0.10
N LYS A 42 -10.80 -17.92 0.87
CA LYS A 42 -10.72 -19.29 1.38
C LYS A 42 -9.52 -19.55 2.30
N LYS A 43 -8.37 -19.87 1.70
CA LYS A 43 -7.08 -20.21 2.35
C LYS A 43 -5.91 -19.39 1.79
N HIS A 44 -6.21 -18.47 0.87
CA HIS A 44 -5.23 -17.63 0.22
C HIS A 44 -5.51 -16.19 0.58
N ARG A 45 -4.46 -15.51 1.04
CA ARG A 45 -4.48 -14.07 1.25
C ARG A 45 -4.01 -13.39 -0.02
N ILE A 46 -4.90 -12.65 -0.66
CA ILE A 46 -4.61 -11.85 -1.85
C ILE A 46 -4.29 -10.44 -1.36
N VAL A 47 -3.17 -9.89 -1.85
CA VAL A 47 -2.79 -8.51 -1.60
C VAL A 47 -2.89 -7.78 -2.93
N ASP A 48 -3.86 -6.87 -3.01
CA ASP A 48 -4.04 -5.99 -4.14
C ASP A 48 -3.37 -4.64 -3.87
N VAL A 49 -2.66 -4.11 -4.86
CA VAL A 49 -1.93 -2.84 -4.75
C VAL A 49 -2.24 -2.02 -5.99
N GLU A 50 -3.02 -0.97 -5.81
CA GLU A 50 -3.27 0.04 -6.83
C GLU A 50 -2.33 1.22 -6.58
N ALA A 51 -1.63 1.67 -7.61
CA ALA A 51 -0.71 2.78 -7.50
C ALA A 51 -0.74 3.64 -8.76
N ARG A 52 -0.77 4.96 -8.56
CA ARG A 52 -0.65 5.97 -9.61
C ARG A 52 0.56 6.84 -9.31
N GLU A 53 1.45 7.02 -10.29
CA GLU A 53 2.80 7.61 -10.15
C GLU A 53 3.80 6.81 -9.30
N PHE A 54 3.35 5.78 -8.57
CA PHE A 54 4.18 4.96 -7.67
C PHE A 54 4.29 3.49 -8.09
N GLU A 55 4.12 3.17 -9.38
CA GLU A 55 4.09 1.78 -9.87
C GLU A 55 5.39 1.01 -9.54
N TYR A 56 6.54 1.69 -9.64
CA TYR A 56 7.84 1.09 -9.32
C TYR A 56 7.90 0.69 -7.83
N GLN A 57 7.50 1.59 -6.94
CA GLN A 57 7.45 1.37 -5.50
C GLN A 57 6.45 0.27 -5.13
N ALA A 58 5.29 0.22 -5.78
CA ALA A 58 4.31 -0.84 -5.61
C ALA A 58 4.90 -2.22 -5.97
N LYS A 59 5.61 -2.32 -7.10
CA LYS A 59 6.33 -3.54 -7.49
C LYS A 59 7.43 -3.91 -6.48
N GLN A 60 8.19 -2.93 -5.97
CA GLN A 60 9.22 -3.17 -4.94
C GLN A 60 8.60 -3.67 -3.63
N PHE A 61 7.47 -3.11 -3.22
CA PHE A 61 6.74 -3.53 -2.03
C PHE A 61 6.27 -4.99 -2.16
N LEU A 62 5.67 -5.35 -3.30
CA LEU A 62 5.24 -6.73 -3.60
C LEU A 62 6.40 -7.74 -3.61
N ARG A 63 7.60 -7.35 -4.07
CA ARG A 63 8.78 -8.23 -4.04
C ARG A 63 9.33 -8.45 -2.64
N LYS A 64 9.03 -7.56 -1.70
CA LYS A 64 9.49 -7.64 -0.31
C LYS A 64 8.45 -8.27 0.62
N LEU A 65 7.25 -8.56 0.14
CA LEU A 65 6.14 -9.10 0.93
C LEU A 65 6.44 -10.49 1.48
#